data_AF-A0A5C9AF64-F1
#
_entry.id   AF-A0A5C9AF64-F1
#
_cell.length_a   1.000
_cell.length_b   1.000
_cell.length_c   1.000
_cell.angle_alpha   90.00
_cell.angle_beta   90.00
_cell.angle_gamma   90.00
#
_symmetry.space_group_name_H-M   'P 1'
#
loop_
_entity.id
_entity.type
_entity.pdbx_description
1 polymer ?
#
loop_
_entity_poly.entity_id
_entity_poly.type
_entity_poly.pdbx_seq_one_letter_code
_entity_poly.pdbx_strand_id
1 'polypeptide(L)'
;DAQALAQWNGETLPVDPLNDAVLSDDDWLELAGFAFAHRPLLTSLGCLLRLLQTSELALPALRGRLQKNASDAQLCTTLKLSGRKMLLVRQREEAAQALFALNDVRTERLRDRITQWQLFH
;
A
#
# COMPACT_ATOMS: atom_id res chain seq x y z
N ASP A 1 6.50 39.11 29.24
CA ASP A 1 5.31 38.26 29.20
C ASP A 1 5.32 37.31 28.02
N ALA A 2 5.84 36.11 28.25
CA ALA A 2 5.95 35.04 27.26
C ALA A 2 5.02 33.88 27.64
N GLN A 3 3.72 34.16 27.74
CA GLN A 3 2.70 33.18 28.15
C GLN A 3 1.51 33.11 27.17
N ALA A 4 1.79 32.97 25.88
CA ALA A 4 0.75 32.75 24.87
C ALA A 4 1.07 31.62 23.88
N LEU A 5 1.68 30.53 24.34
CA LEU A 5 1.96 29.34 23.50
C LEU A 5 1.60 27.99 24.16
N ALA A 6 0.64 27.97 25.09
CA ALA A 6 0.27 26.73 25.77
C ALA A 6 -1.26 26.55 25.89
N GLN A 7 -1.95 26.63 24.77
CA GLN A 7 -3.27 26.01 24.63
C GLN A 7 -3.31 25.37 23.24
N TRP A 8 -3.97 24.21 23.13
CA TRP A 8 -3.97 23.27 22.00
C TRP A 8 -2.97 22.11 22.12
N ASN A 9 -3.03 21.40 23.24
CA ASN A 9 -2.81 19.96 23.28
C ASN A 9 -3.81 19.36 24.28
N GLY A 10 -4.99 18.99 23.80
CA GLY A 10 -6.08 18.54 24.67
C GLY A 10 -7.19 17.74 23.98
N GLU A 11 -7.11 17.47 22.68
CA GLU A 11 -7.98 16.46 22.06
C GLU A 11 -7.21 15.16 21.95
N THR A 12 -7.25 14.39 23.03
CA THR A 12 -7.16 12.94 22.93
C THR A 12 -8.37 12.51 22.09
N LEU A 13 -8.17 12.39 20.78
CA LEU A 13 -9.14 11.76 19.90
C LEU A 13 -9.49 10.40 20.52
N PRO A 14 -10.78 10.03 20.62
CA PRO A 14 -11.15 8.69 21.02
C PRO A 14 -10.56 7.74 19.97
N VAL A 15 -9.51 7.03 20.35
CA VAL A 15 -8.95 5.97 19.53
C VAL A 15 -9.93 4.81 19.67
N ASP A 16 -10.94 4.77 18.80
CA ASP A 16 -11.89 3.66 18.73
C ASP A 16 -11.10 2.35 18.56
N PRO A 17 -11.12 1.44 19.55
CA PRO A 17 -10.41 0.19 19.43
C PRO A 17 -11.38 -0.83 18.82
N LEU A 18 -11.69 -0.74 17.52
CA LEU A 18 -12.51 -1.74 16.80
C LEU A 18 -12.41 -1.63 15.26
N ASN A 19 -11.20 -1.83 14.73
CA ASN A 19 -10.92 -2.76 13.64
C ASN A 19 -9.42 -2.71 13.31
N ASP A 20 -8.78 -3.87 13.20
CA ASP A 20 -7.35 -4.10 12.90
C ASP A 20 -6.89 -3.60 11.51
N ALA A 21 -7.62 -2.69 10.86
CA ALA A 21 -7.24 -2.10 9.59
C ALA A 21 -6.67 -0.70 9.80
N VAL A 22 -5.33 -0.60 9.87
CA VAL A 22 -4.56 0.68 9.83
C VAL A 22 -4.78 1.48 8.52
N LEU A 23 -5.54 0.92 7.57
CA LEU A 23 -5.79 1.49 6.24
C LEU A 23 -7.14 2.21 6.16
N SER A 24 -7.10 3.50 5.87
CA SER A 24 -8.27 4.34 5.55
C SER A 24 -8.87 4.00 4.19
N ASP A 25 -10.08 4.49 3.92
CA ASP A 25 -10.76 4.24 2.65
C ASP A 25 -10.00 4.78 1.43
N ASP A 26 -9.33 5.92 1.58
CA ASP A 26 -8.45 6.48 0.56
C ASP A 26 -7.24 5.57 0.32
N ASP A 27 -6.64 5.01 1.38
CA ASP A 27 -5.52 4.07 1.24
C ASP A 27 -5.92 2.85 0.44
N TRP A 28 -7.11 2.30 0.71
CA TRP A 28 -7.66 1.18 -0.05
C TRP A 28 -7.79 1.50 -1.53
N LEU A 29 -8.27 2.70 -1.88
CA LEU A 29 -8.39 3.13 -3.28
C LEU A 29 -7.02 3.31 -3.92
N GLU A 30 -6.07 3.94 -3.23
CA GLU A 30 -4.72 4.14 -3.75
C GLU A 30 -3.97 2.82 -3.96
N LEU A 31 -4.05 1.92 -2.99
CA LEU A 31 -3.45 0.59 -3.03
C LEU A 31 -4.06 -0.24 -4.15
N ALA A 32 -5.38 -0.20 -4.33
CA ALA A 32 -6.05 -0.89 -5.44
C ALA A 32 -5.63 -0.28 -6.80
N GLY A 33 -5.48 1.05 -6.88
CA GLY A 33 -4.95 1.72 -8.08
C GLY A 33 -3.51 1.31 -8.40
N PHE A 34 -2.70 1.01 -7.38
CA PHE A 34 -1.39 0.42 -7.57
C PHE A 34 -1.47 -1.08 -7.89
N ALA A 35 -2.33 -1.87 -7.26
CA ALA A 35 -2.41 -3.30 -7.52
C ALA A 35 -2.94 -3.62 -8.93
N PHE A 36 -3.94 -2.87 -9.41
CA PHE A 36 -4.76 -3.24 -10.57
C PHE A 36 -4.72 -2.25 -11.75
N ALA A 37 -4.02 -1.12 -11.62
CA ALA A 37 -3.90 -0.12 -12.68
C ALA A 37 -2.46 0.34 -12.89
N HIS A 38 -2.31 1.54 -13.46
CA HIS A 38 -1.02 2.12 -13.84
C HIS A 38 -0.48 3.12 -12.83
N ARG A 39 -1.01 3.16 -11.59
CA ARG A 39 -0.53 4.11 -10.57
C ARG A 39 0.96 3.85 -10.25
N PRO A 40 1.83 4.87 -10.23
CA PRO A 40 3.24 4.69 -9.87
C PRO A 40 3.46 4.22 -8.42
N LEU A 41 4.61 3.59 -8.17
CA LEU A 41 5.02 3.15 -6.83
C LEU A 41 5.18 4.34 -5.87
N LEU A 42 5.83 5.41 -6.33
CA LEU A 42 6.13 6.59 -5.50
C LEU A 42 4.88 7.32 -5.03
N THR A 43 3.84 7.40 -5.86
CA THR A 43 2.57 8.04 -5.49
C THR A 43 1.72 7.18 -4.56
N SER A 44 2.17 5.97 -4.23
CA SER A 44 1.47 5.04 -3.34
C SER A 44 2.34 4.68 -2.13
N LEU A 45 3.48 5.35 -1.93
CA LEU A 45 4.50 4.97 -0.96
C LEU A 45 3.95 4.92 0.48
N GLY A 46 3.25 5.97 0.91
CA GLY A 46 2.70 6.05 2.26
C GLY A 46 1.65 4.97 2.55
N CYS A 47 0.81 4.64 1.58
CA CYS A 47 -0.20 3.61 1.69
C CYS A 47 0.43 2.21 1.65
N LEU A 48 1.44 1.99 0.80
CA LEU A 48 2.20 0.73 0.73
C LEU A 48 2.95 0.45 2.04
N LEU A 49 3.54 1.47 2.69
CA LEU A 49 4.20 1.28 3.98
C LEU A 49 3.20 0.87 5.07
N ARG A 50 2.01 1.48 5.12
CA ARG A 50 0.93 1.08 6.06
C ARG A 50 0.37 -0.31 5.74
N LEU A 51 0.26 -0.68 4.48
CA LEU A 51 -0.09 -2.04 4.05
C LEU A 51 0.95 -3.06 4.55
N LEU A 52 2.24 -2.73 4.47
CA LEU A 52 3.31 -3.61 4.95
C LEU A 52 3.36 -3.76 6.47
N GLN A 53 2.84 -2.77 7.22
CA GLN A 53 2.70 -2.83 8.67
C GLN A 53 1.52 -3.71 9.12
N THR A 54 0.46 -3.77 8.31
CA THR A 54 -0.75 -4.57 8.61
C THR A 54 -0.69 -5.99 8.05
N SER A 55 0.01 -6.20 6.93
CA SER A 55 0.05 -7.50 6.28
C SER A 55 1.07 -8.44 6.93
N GLU A 56 0.62 -9.64 7.29
CA GLU A 56 1.49 -10.71 7.78
C GLU A 56 2.20 -11.48 6.65
N LEU A 57 1.77 -11.30 5.39
CA LEU A 57 2.38 -11.95 4.23
C LEU A 57 3.83 -11.51 4.04
N ALA A 58 4.71 -12.36 3.51
CA ALA A 58 6.13 -12.07 3.38
C ALA A 58 6.46 -10.85 2.49
N LEU A 59 5.75 -10.70 1.36
CA LEU A 59 5.85 -9.57 0.41
C LEU A 59 7.30 -9.15 0.08
N PRO A 60 8.15 -10.09 -0.40
CA PRO A 60 9.58 -9.87 -0.50
C PRO A 60 9.98 -8.76 -1.50
N ALA A 61 9.24 -8.53 -2.59
CA ALA A 61 9.53 -7.45 -3.53
C ALA A 61 9.20 -6.08 -2.94
N LEU A 62 8.06 -5.94 -2.27
CA LEU A 62 7.64 -4.69 -1.61
C LEU A 62 8.51 -4.40 -0.39
N ARG A 63 8.69 -5.35 0.54
CA ARG A 63 9.53 -5.14 1.73
C ARG A 63 10.99 -4.94 1.37
N GLY A 64 11.49 -5.70 0.39
CA GLY A 64 12.85 -5.53 -0.11
C GLY A 64 13.08 -4.11 -0.64
N ARG A 65 12.13 -3.56 -1.39
CA ARG A 65 12.23 -2.20 -1.93
C ARG A 65 12.00 -1.11 -0.88
N LEU A 66 10.95 -1.23 -0.08
CA LEU A 66 10.42 -0.13 0.73
C LEU A 66 10.96 -0.11 2.17
N GLN A 67 11.33 -1.27 2.73
CA GLN A 67 11.84 -1.37 4.11
C GLN A 67 13.34 -1.61 4.15
N LYS A 68 13.86 -2.42 3.22
CA LYS A 68 15.29 -2.78 3.17
C LYS A 68 16.10 -1.91 2.21
N ASN A 69 15.43 -0.99 1.49
CA ASN A 69 16.02 -0.10 0.49
C ASN A 69 16.93 -0.83 -0.53
N ALA A 70 16.56 -2.07 -0.89
CA ALA A 70 17.32 -2.86 -1.85
C ALA A 70 17.20 -2.25 -3.26
N SER A 71 18.29 -2.34 -4.02
CA SER A 71 18.28 -1.92 -5.42
C SER A 71 17.45 -2.88 -6.28
N ASP A 72 16.90 -2.35 -7.38
CA ASP A 72 16.14 -3.18 -8.33
C ASP A 72 16.95 -4.37 -8.84
N ALA A 73 18.27 -4.20 -9.04
CA ALA A 73 19.16 -5.26 -9.50
C ALA A 73 19.29 -6.40 -8.48
N GLN A 74 19.45 -6.06 -7.19
CA GLN A 74 19.48 -7.04 -6.10
C GLN A 74 18.15 -7.79 -5.99
N LEU A 75 17.03 -7.07 -6.09
CA LEU A 75 15.69 -7.67 -6.03
C LEU A 75 15.41 -8.57 -7.23
N CYS A 76 15.76 -8.14 -8.45
CA CYS A 76 15.60 -8.97 -9.65
C CYS A 76 16.43 -10.25 -9.55
N THR A 77 17.66 -10.16 -9.03
CA THR A 77 18.52 -11.34 -8.84
C THR A 77 17.94 -12.28 -7.78
N THR A 78 17.59 -11.76 -6.62
CA THR A 78 17.08 -12.54 -5.48
C THR A 78 15.75 -13.23 -5.81
N LEU A 79 14.86 -12.53 -6.51
CA LEU A 79 13.52 -13.00 -6.88
C LEU A 79 13.48 -13.69 -8.25
N LYS A 80 14.64 -13.85 -8.91
CA LYS A 80 14.77 -14.47 -10.24
C LYS A 80 13.86 -13.84 -11.29
N LEU A 81 13.81 -12.51 -11.33
CA LEU A 81 12.99 -11.73 -12.25
C LEU A 81 13.84 -11.20 -13.41
N SER A 82 13.26 -11.20 -14.61
CA SER A 82 13.91 -10.76 -15.86
C SER A 82 14.06 -9.23 -16.00
N GLY A 83 14.12 -8.49 -14.89
CA GLY A 83 14.37 -7.05 -14.86
C GLY A 83 13.25 -6.21 -14.24
N ARG A 84 13.42 -4.88 -14.30
CA ARG A 84 12.59 -3.89 -13.58
C ARG A 84 11.09 -3.97 -13.90
N LYS A 85 10.73 -4.27 -15.15
CA LYS A 85 9.32 -4.43 -15.53
C LYS A 85 8.67 -5.59 -14.78
N MET A 86 9.34 -6.74 -14.72
CA MET A 86 8.85 -7.90 -13.97
C MET A 86 8.88 -7.66 -12.46
N LEU A 87 9.84 -6.89 -11.96
CA LEU A 87 9.85 -6.45 -10.56
C LEU A 87 8.62 -5.62 -10.22
N LEU A 88 8.25 -4.65 -11.07
CA LEU A 88 7.04 -3.86 -10.85
C LEU A 88 5.77 -4.72 -10.90
N VAL A 89 5.68 -5.65 -11.85
CA VAL A 89 4.56 -6.61 -11.90
C VAL A 89 4.48 -7.41 -10.59
N ARG A 90 5.60 -7.96 -10.10
CA ARG A 90 5.64 -8.69 -8.84
C ARG A 90 5.23 -7.82 -7.65
N GLN A 91 5.64 -6.56 -7.60
CA GLN A 91 5.25 -5.63 -6.54
C GLN A 91 3.73 -5.34 -6.55
N ARG A 92 3.12 -5.22 -7.74
CA ARG A 92 1.66 -5.07 -7.86
C ARG A 92 0.92 -6.34 -7.45
N GLU A 93 1.42 -7.52 -7.84
CA GLU A 93 0.88 -8.80 -7.41
C GLU A 93 0.93 -8.98 -5.90
N GLU A 94 2.05 -8.62 -5.25
CA GLU A 94 2.19 -8.64 -3.80
C GLU A 94 1.20 -7.69 -3.12
N ALA A 95 1.03 -6.47 -3.65
CA ALA A 95 0.04 -5.53 -3.12
C ALA A 95 -1.39 -6.09 -3.25
N ALA A 96 -1.73 -6.69 -4.39
CA ALA A 96 -3.02 -7.35 -4.60
C ALA A 96 -3.25 -8.49 -3.59
N GLN A 97 -2.26 -9.37 -3.41
CA GLN A 97 -2.34 -10.48 -2.46
C GLN A 97 -2.56 -9.99 -1.03
N ALA A 98 -1.86 -8.93 -0.62
CA ALA A 98 -2.03 -8.33 0.69
C ALA A 98 -3.42 -7.73 0.88
N LEU A 99 -3.97 -7.04 -0.14
CA LEU A 99 -5.33 -6.51 -0.10
C LEU A 99 -6.37 -7.64 0.02
N PHE A 100 -6.24 -8.71 -0.78
CA PHE A 100 -7.14 -9.87 -0.70
C PHE A 100 -7.06 -10.59 0.66
N ALA A 101 -5.87 -10.69 1.25
CA ALA A 101 -5.69 -11.29 2.57
C ALA A 101 -6.34 -10.44 3.68
N LEU A 102 -6.37 -9.11 3.53
CA LEU A 102 -7.00 -8.21 4.50
C LEU A 102 -8.52 -8.16 4.34
N ASN A 103 -9.03 -8.09 3.11
CA ASN A 103 -10.47 -8.10 2.83
C ASN A 103 -10.72 -8.47 1.37
N ASP A 104 -11.20 -9.67 1.13
CA ASP A 104 -11.46 -10.22 -0.20
C ASP A 104 -12.57 -9.46 -0.95
N VAL A 105 -13.75 -9.32 -0.32
CA VAL A 105 -14.95 -8.70 -0.91
C VAL A 105 -14.67 -7.24 -1.29
N ARG A 106 -13.99 -6.50 -0.41
CA ARG A 106 -13.64 -5.10 -0.66
C ARG A 106 -12.62 -4.98 -1.80
N THR A 107 -11.61 -5.86 -1.82
CA THR A 107 -10.59 -5.87 -2.88
C THR A 107 -11.21 -6.16 -4.23
N GLU A 108 -12.11 -7.14 -4.31
CA GLU A 108 -12.81 -7.50 -5.53
C GLU A 108 -13.65 -6.35 -6.08
N ARG A 109 -14.45 -5.69 -5.23
CA ARG A 109 -15.23 -4.49 -5.63
C ARG A 109 -14.34 -3.37 -6.18
N LEU A 110 -13.19 -3.12 -5.53
CA LEU A 110 -12.25 -2.09 -5.98
C LEU A 110 -11.58 -2.46 -7.30
N ARG A 111 -11.15 -3.72 -7.46
CA ARG A 111 -10.58 -4.24 -8.70
C ARG A 111 -11.57 -4.04 -9.85
N ASP A 112 -12.80 -4.48 -9.68
CA ASP A 112 -13.84 -4.41 -10.71
C ASP A 112 -14.11 -2.95 -11.10
N ARG A 113 -14.27 -2.05 -10.11
CA ARG A 113 -14.45 -0.61 -10.34
C ARG A 113 -13.30 0.02 -11.11
N ILE A 114 -12.05 -0.33 -10.78
CA ILE A 114 -10.85 0.20 -11.44
C ILE A 114 -10.75 -0.32 -12.88
N THR A 115 -11.02 -1.61 -13.11
CA THR A 115 -11.01 -2.18 -14.46
C THR A 115 -12.10 -1.59 -15.36
N GLN A 116 -13.28 -1.26 -14.81
CA GLN A 116 -14.31 -0.55 -15.56
C GLN A 116 -13.84 0.83 -16.04
N TRP A 117 -13.08 1.57 -15.23
CA TRP A 117 -12.53 2.87 -15.63
C TRP A 117 -11.46 2.80 -16.73
N GLN A 118 -10.78 1.66 -16.85
CA GLN A 118 -9.81 1.43 -17.93
C GLN A 118 -10.46 1.23 -19.30
N LEU A 119 -11.76 0.90 -19.35
CA LEU A 119 -12.49 0.73 -20.60
C LEU A 119 -12.96 2.06 -21.23
N PHE A 120 -12.87 3.17 -20.50
CA PHE A 120 -13.28 4.50 -20.97
C PHE A 120 -12.12 5.37 -21.49
N HIS A 121 -10.98 4.76 -21.84
CA HIS A 121 -9.85 5.40 -22.53
C HIS A 121 -9.70 4.84 -23.94
#